data_AF-A0A101E1S6-F1
#
_entry.id   AF-A0A101E1S6-F1
#
_cell.length_a   1.000
_cell.length_b   1.000
_cell.length_c   1.000
_cell.angle_alpha   90.00
_cell.angle_beta   90.00
_cell.angle_gamma   90.00
#
_symmetry.space_group_name_H-M   'P 1'
#
loop_
_entity.id
_entity.type
_entity.pdbx_description
1 polymer ?
#
loop_
_entity_poly.entity_id
_entity_poly.type
_entity_poly.pdbx_seq_one_letter_code
_entity_poly.pdbx_strand_id
1 'polypeptide(L)'
;MAEGKLNPILKEKIALAVSKVNYCNPCLISHSRKLEMMGESIEPLNEREKAALSFAAKIAITKGKLEDEEIQKILEIFDYDELLEIALVASLYMFLNTFNNLLVR
;
A
#
# COMPACT_ATOMS: atom_id res chain seq x y z
N MET A 1 7.37 -15.77 -11.81
CA MET A 1 6.71 -15.45 -10.52
C MET A 1 5.24 -15.73 -10.72
N ALA A 2 4.58 -16.42 -9.79
CA ALA A 2 3.13 -16.63 -9.87
C ALA A 2 2.42 -15.28 -9.89
N GLU A 3 1.31 -15.19 -10.63
CA GLU A 3 0.47 -13.99 -10.64
C GLU A 3 -0.20 -13.87 -9.27
N GLY A 4 0.07 -12.77 -8.56
CA GLY A 4 -0.52 -12.52 -7.24
C GLY A 4 -2.02 -12.21 -7.34
N LYS A 5 -2.78 -12.50 -6.28
CA LYS A 5 -4.24 -12.31 -6.22
C LYS A 5 -4.65 -10.84 -6.21
N LEU A 6 -3.84 -9.97 -5.62
CA LEU A 6 -4.24 -8.58 -5.45
C LEU A 6 -4.15 -7.83 -6.79
N ASN A 7 -5.22 -7.10 -7.14
CA ASN A 7 -5.29 -6.29 -8.34
C ASN A 7 -4.06 -5.35 -8.46
N PRO A 8 -3.36 -5.31 -9.62
CA PRO A 8 -2.22 -4.42 -9.83
C PRO A 8 -2.49 -2.93 -9.53
N ILE A 9 -3.68 -2.43 -9.83
CA ILE A 9 -4.10 -1.05 -9.49
C ILE A 9 -4.14 -0.85 -7.98
N LEU A 10 -4.66 -1.83 -7.24
CA LEU A 10 -4.70 -1.76 -5.78
C LEU A 10 -3.28 -1.80 -5.18
N LYS A 11 -2.36 -2.60 -5.74
CA LYS A 11 -0.94 -2.59 -5.34
C LYS A 11 -0.32 -1.21 -5.51
N GLU A 12 -0.64 -0.53 -6.61
CA GLU A 12 -0.14 0.81 -6.90
C GLU A 12 -0.72 1.87 -5.94
N LYS A 13 -2.02 1.80 -5.63
CA LYS A 13 -2.64 2.67 -4.63
C LYS A 13 -2.05 2.44 -3.23
N ILE A 14 -1.77 1.19 -2.86
CA ILE A 14 -1.11 0.84 -1.58
C ILE A 14 0.29 1.45 -1.52
N ALA A 15 1.08 1.32 -2.60
CA ALA A 15 2.40 1.94 -2.71
C ALA A 15 2.36 3.45 -2.49
N LEU A 16 1.37 4.11 -3.10
CA LEU A 16 1.13 5.54 -2.94
C LEU A 16 0.74 5.89 -1.49
N ALA A 17 -0.16 5.13 -0.87
CA ALA A 17 -0.59 5.35 0.51
C ALA A 17 0.57 5.25 1.52
N VAL A 18 1.43 4.23 1.39
CA VAL A 18 2.62 4.09 2.23
C VAL A 18 3.62 5.21 1.96
N SER A 19 3.80 5.60 0.69
CA SER A 19 4.67 6.73 0.33
C SER A 19 4.18 8.07 0.88
N LYS A 20 2.86 8.27 1.03
CA LYS A 20 2.27 9.42 1.72
C LYS A 20 2.66 9.43 3.20
N VAL A 21 2.54 8.29 3.90
CA VAL A 21 2.94 8.15 5.31
C VAL A 21 4.43 8.42 5.52
N ASN A 22 5.27 7.94 4.60
CA ASN A 22 6.73 8.06 4.68
C ASN A 22 7.28 9.38 4.09
N TYR A 23 6.41 10.27 3.63
CA TYR A 23 6.79 11.55 3.00
C TYR A 23 7.80 11.40 1.83
N CYS A 24 7.70 10.32 1.03
CA CYS A 24 8.60 10.11 -0.12
C CYS A 24 8.10 10.85 -1.37
N ASN A 25 8.53 12.10 -1.58
CA ASN A 25 8.12 12.92 -2.73
C ASN A 25 8.35 12.26 -4.11
N PRO A 26 9.54 11.69 -4.41
CA PRO A 26 9.75 11.00 -5.69
C PRO A 26 8.77 9.83 -5.90
N CYS A 27 8.51 9.09 -4.82
CA CYS A 27 7.57 7.96 -4.85
C CYS A 27 6.13 8.44 -5.08
N LEU A 28 5.72 9.52 -4.41
CA LEU A 28 4.40 10.14 -4.60
C LEU A 28 4.17 10.54 -6.06
N ILE A 29 5.16 11.20 -6.67
CA ILE A 29 5.09 11.61 -8.07
C ILE A 29 5.00 10.38 -8.98
N SER A 30 5.88 9.40 -8.77
CA SER A 30 5.95 8.21 -9.62
C SER A 30 4.65 7.39 -9.58
N HIS A 31 4.14 7.08 -8.39
CA HIS A 31 2.93 6.26 -8.24
C HIS A 31 1.66 7.00 -8.68
N SER A 32 1.56 8.31 -8.41
CA SER A 32 0.42 9.10 -8.89
C SER A 32 0.39 9.17 -10.42
N ARG A 33 1.54 9.40 -11.06
CA ARG A 33 1.64 9.43 -12.53
C ARG A 33 1.31 8.07 -13.15
N LYS A 34 1.73 6.97 -12.52
CA LYS A 34 1.43 5.62 -13.01
C LYS A 34 -0.06 5.32 -12.95
N LEU A 35 -0.75 5.69 -11.87
CA LEU A 35 -2.21 5.58 -11.76
C LEU A 35 -2.92 6.45 -12.81
N GLU A 36 -2.48 7.69 -12.99
CA GLU A 36 -3.02 8.59 -14.02
C GLU A 36 -2.88 7.99 -15.43
N MET A 37 -1.71 7.43 -15.77
CA MET A 37 -1.48 6.75 -17.05
C MET A 37 -2.35 5.51 -17.25
N MET A 38 -2.81 4.89 -16.17
CA MET A 38 -3.76 3.77 -16.19
C MET A 38 -5.23 4.23 -16.27
N GLY A 39 -5.50 5.54 -16.21
CA GLY A 39 -6.85 6.09 -16.15
C GLY A 39 -7.50 5.91 -14.77
N GLU A 40 -6.70 5.68 -13.73
CA GLU A 40 -7.17 5.35 -12.39
C GLU A 40 -7.05 6.53 -11.44
N SER A 41 -8.03 6.67 -10.54
CA SER A 41 -7.98 7.66 -9.46
C SER A 41 -6.94 7.27 -8.41
N ILE A 42 -6.31 8.27 -7.77
CA ILE A 42 -5.47 8.05 -6.58
C ILE A 42 -6.30 7.80 -5.31
N GLU A 43 -7.58 8.18 -5.33
CA GLU A 43 -8.50 8.00 -4.22
C GLU A 43 -9.16 6.62 -4.28
N PRO A 44 -9.50 6.02 -3.12
CA PRO A 44 -10.21 4.75 -3.09
C PRO A 44 -11.60 4.89 -3.71
N LEU A 45 -11.97 3.94 -4.56
CA LEU A 45 -13.25 3.91 -5.28
C LEU A 45 -14.36 3.17 -4.53
N ASN A 46 -13.99 2.35 -3.54
CA ASN A 46 -14.93 1.57 -2.74
C ASN A 46 -14.35 1.28 -1.34
N GLU A 47 -15.19 0.78 -0.44
CA GLU A 47 -14.78 0.50 0.95
C GLU A 47 -13.70 -0.59 1.05
N ARG A 48 -13.64 -1.53 0.08
CA ARG A 48 -12.57 -2.54 0.01
C ARG A 48 -11.21 -1.90 -0.25
N GLU A 49 -11.11 -1.02 -1.24
CA GLU A 49 -9.87 -0.28 -1.50
C GLU A 49 -9.49 0.58 -0.30
N LYS A 50 -10.46 1.33 0.25
CA LYS A 50 -10.23 2.18 1.42
C LYS A 50 -9.72 1.39 2.64
N ALA A 51 -10.24 0.19 2.87
CA ALA A 51 -9.76 -0.71 3.91
C ALA A 51 -8.31 -1.13 3.69
N ALA A 52 -7.94 -1.55 2.46
CA ALA A 52 -6.56 -1.88 2.12
C ALA A 52 -5.60 -0.70 2.29
N LEU A 53 -5.97 0.50 1.83
CA LEU A 53 -5.13 1.70 1.94
C LEU A 53 -4.94 2.12 3.40
N SER A 54 -6.01 2.06 4.19
CA SER A 54 -5.97 2.39 5.62
C SER A 54 -5.12 1.37 6.39
N PHE A 55 -5.27 0.09 6.09
CA PHE A 55 -4.48 -0.99 6.69
C PHE A 55 -2.99 -0.86 6.33
N ALA A 56 -2.66 -0.63 5.06
CA ALA A 56 -1.28 -0.42 4.62
C ALA A 56 -0.63 0.82 5.25
N ALA A 57 -1.37 1.93 5.34
CA ALA A 57 -0.92 3.12 6.06
C ALA A 57 -0.65 2.80 7.54
N LYS A 58 -1.52 2.00 8.17
CA LYS A 58 -1.31 1.59 9.56
C LYS A 58 -0.10 0.68 9.74
N ILE A 59 0.17 -0.25 8.82
CA ILE A 59 1.41 -1.04 8.80
C ILE A 59 2.62 -0.09 8.79
N ALA A 60 2.62 0.92 7.93
CA ALA A 60 3.73 1.87 7.82
C ALA A 60 3.93 2.69 9.11
N ILE A 61 2.85 3.16 9.74
CA ILE A 61 2.90 3.92 11.00
C ILE A 61 3.39 3.06 12.16
N THR A 62 2.87 1.84 12.28
CA THR A 62 3.11 0.95 13.43
C THR A 62 4.29 0.01 13.24
N LYS A 63 4.89 -0.01 12.04
CA LYS A 63 5.91 -0.98 11.62
C LYS A 63 5.42 -2.43 11.76
N GLY A 64 4.16 -2.65 11.39
CA GLY A 64 3.51 -3.96 11.45
C GLY A 64 3.09 -4.42 12.85
N LYS A 65 3.25 -3.59 13.89
CA LYS A 65 2.76 -3.91 15.25
C LYS A 65 1.27 -3.59 15.36
N LEU A 66 0.44 -4.57 15.02
CA LEU A 66 -1.01 -4.50 15.06
C LEU A 66 -1.54 -5.53 16.06
N GLU A 67 -2.65 -5.20 16.72
CA GLU A 67 -3.36 -6.15 17.58
C GLU A 67 -4.12 -7.18 16.72
N ASP A 68 -4.37 -8.36 17.29
CA ASP A 68 -5.03 -9.47 16.59
C ASP A 68 -6.42 -9.06 16.10
N GLU A 69 -7.18 -8.25 16.85
CA GLU A 69 -8.49 -7.78 16.44
C GLU A 69 -8.43 -6.93 15.15
N GLU A 70 -7.32 -6.25 14.89
CA GLU A 70 -7.14 -5.47 13.67
C GLU A 70 -6.88 -6.36 12.47
N ILE A 71 -6.11 -7.42 12.67
CA ILE A 71 -5.86 -8.45 11.67
C ILE A 71 -7.16 -9.19 11.35
N GLN A 72 -7.97 -9.51 12.36
CA GLN A 72 -9.26 -10.17 12.14
C GLN A 72 -10.23 -9.29 11.33
N LYS A 73 -10.32 -7.99 11.64
CA LYS A 73 -11.18 -7.05 10.89
C LYS A 73 -10.84 -6.97 9.41
N ILE A 74 -9.55 -7.00 9.06
CA ILE A 74 -9.15 -6.96 7.65
C ILE A 74 -9.39 -8.31 6.96
N LEU A 75 -9.29 -9.43 7.69
CA LEU A 75 -9.59 -10.77 7.19
C LEU A 75 -11.09 -11.01 6.93
N GLU A 76 -11.99 -10.21 7.51
CA GLU A 76 -13.41 -10.19 7.12
C GLU A 76 -13.62 -9.69 5.68
N ILE A 77 -12.63 -8.96 5.14
CA ILE A 77 -12.70 -8.33 3.82
C ILE A 77 -11.78 -9.05 2.84
N PHE A 78 -10.53 -9.34 3.22
CA PHE A 78 -9.50 -9.94 2.38
C PHE A 78 -9.17 -11.36 2.84
N ASP A 79 -8.89 -12.26 1.89
CA ASP A 79 -8.33 -13.56 2.27
C ASP A 79 -6.87 -13.44 2.76
N TYR A 80 -6.33 -14.52 3.32
CA TYR A 80 -4.98 -14.51 3.90
C TYR A 80 -3.88 -14.22 2.85
N ASP A 81 -4.06 -14.67 1.61
CA ASP A 81 -3.07 -14.45 0.54
C ASP A 81 -3.09 -12.98 0.10
N GLU A 82 -4.28 -12.38 -0.02
CA GLU A 82 -4.43 -10.95 -0.28
C GLU A 82 -3.87 -10.09 0.86
N LEU A 83 -4.12 -10.48 2.12
CA LEU A 83 -3.55 -9.81 3.29
C LEU A 83 -2.01 -9.85 3.25
N LEU A 84 -1.44 -11.03 2.96
CA LEU A 84 0.00 -11.20 2.80
C LEU A 84 0.53 -10.29 1.69
N GLU A 85 -0.14 -10.21 0.55
CA GLU A 85 0.26 -9.32 -0.54
C GLU A 85 0.20 -7.83 -0.15
N ILE A 86 -0.84 -7.39 0.57
CA ILE A 86 -0.92 -6.02 1.09
C ILE A 86 0.28 -5.74 2.01
N ALA A 87 0.57 -6.65 2.93
CA ALA A 87 1.70 -6.50 3.86
C ALA A 87 3.06 -6.49 3.15
N LEU A 88 3.23 -7.32 2.12
CA LEU A 88 4.45 -7.37 1.30
C LEU A 88 4.65 -6.07 0.52
N VAL A 89 3.60 -5.56 -0.14
CA VAL A 89 3.68 -4.28 -0.87
C VAL A 89 3.97 -3.15 0.11
N ALA A 90 3.27 -3.09 1.25
CA ALA A 90 3.52 -2.06 2.25
C ALA A 90 4.97 -2.08 2.76
N SER A 91 5.49 -3.26 3.11
CA SER A 91 6.86 -3.44 3.59
C SER A 91 7.90 -3.08 2.52
N LEU A 92 7.65 -3.45 1.26
CA LEU A 92 8.52 -3.10 0.14
C LEU A 92 8.63 -1.58 -0.02
N TYR A 93 7.51 -0.85 0.07
CA TYR A 93 7.55 0.60 -0.06
C TYR A 93 8.10 1.29 1.18
N MET A 94 7.93 0.75 2.39
CA MET A 94 8.71 1.23 3.55
C MET A 94 10.23 1.15 3.29
N PHE A 95 10.70 0.02 2.74
CA PHE A 95 12.10 -0.16 2.36
C PHE A 95 12.51 0.85 1.27
N LEU A 96 11.82 0.88 0.12
CA LEU A 96 12.19 1.74 -1.01
C LEU A 96 12.09 3.24 -0.68
N ASN A 97 11.05 3.65 0.05
CA ASN A 97 10.91 5.03 0.51
C ASN A 97 12.11 5.45 1.37
N THR A 98 12.63 4.56 2.21
CA THR A 98 13.82 4.84 3.04
C THR A 98 15.03 5.19 2.18
N PHE A 99 15.31 4.41 1.12
CA PHE A 99 16.41 4.72 0.21
C PHE A 99 16.19 6.01 -0.57
N ASN A 100 14.99 6.21 -1.11
CA ASN A 100 14.70 7.40 -1.91
C ASN A 100 14.77 8.69 -1.09
N ASN A 101 14.26 8.68 0.14
CA ASN A 101 14.37 9.81 1.06
C ASN A 101 15.83 10.11 1.44
N LEU A 102 16.66 9.07 1.53
CA LEU A 102 18.07 9.23 1.83
C LEU A 102 18.90 9.75 0.64
N LEU A 103 18.62 9.25 -0.57
CA LEU A 103 19.56 9.33 -1.70
C LEU A 103 19.05 10.09 -2.93
N VAL A 104 17.74 10.16 -3.16
CA VAL A 104 17.18 10.66 -4.44
C VAL A 104 16.65 12.09 -4.33
N ARG A 105 16.30 12.54 -3.11
CA ARG A 105 15.77 13.87 -2.72
C ARG A 105 15.25 14.76 -3.86
#